data_AF-A0A8B0SNT1-F1
#
_entry.id   AF-A0A8B0SNT1-F1
#
_cell.length_a   1.000
_cell.length_b   1.000
_cell.length_c   1.000
_cell.angle_alpha   90.00
_cell.angle_beta   90.00
_cell.angle_gamma   90.00
#
_symmetry.space_group_name_H-M   'P 1'
#
loop_
_entity.id
_entity.type
_entity.pdbx_description
1 polymer ?
#
loop_
_entity_poly.entity_id
_entity_poly.type
_entity_poly.pdbx_seq_one_letter_code
_entity_poly.pdbx_strand_id
1 'polypeptide(L)'
;MPAGLPELIGIFDVVAEDDWAHDEIPLVVAAAGEAALDPLLDYVLDKRNDEFAIPLALQCLVEIGNRHRKLRKPVIERLVYGLKHTAVRDYGLRGLIVAELVSLRAVEAMPAIRAAFAEDQVDWTVSGDLEDVELGMGLRTKRDTPRPSYKAVQEDAADEDDDNEPLVEQVIRAEPKIGRNEPCPCGSGKKYKKCCMP
;
A
#
# COMPACT_ATOMS: atom_id res chain seq x y z
N MET A 1 25.83 -15.83 -8.43
CA MET A 1 24.48 -15.91 -7.85
C MET A 1 24.50 -16.95 -6.75
N PRO A 2 23.99 -16.68 -5.54
CA PRO A 2 23.85 -17.70 -4.51
C PRO A 2 22.95 -18.83 -5.02
N ALA A 3 23.32 -20.08 -4.72
CA ALA A 3 22.54 -21.26 -5.14
C ALA A 3 21.14 -21.22 -4.52
N GLY A 4 20.09 -21.48 -5.31
CA GLY A 4 18.71 -21.55 -4.83
C GLY A 4 17.88 -20.27 -4.98
N LEU A 5 18.48 -19.13 -5.33
CA LEU A 5 17.75 -17.86 -5.43
C LEU A 5 16.69 -17.86 -6.55
N PRO A 6 16.96 -18.34 -7.78
CA PRO A 6 15.94 -18.45 -8.82
C PRO A 6 14.77 -19.36 -8.40
N GLU A 7 15.09 -20.48 -7.74
CA GLU A 7 14.08 -21.42 -7.24
C GLU A 7 13.22 -20.79 -6.13
N LEU A 8 13.83 -19.98 -5.26
CA LEU A 8 13.11 -19.25 -4.21
C LEU A 8 12.21 -18.14 -4.79
N ILE A 9 12.67 -17.38 -5.79
CA ILE A 9 11.81 -16.39 -6.47
C ILE A 9 10.67 -17.11 -7.22
N GLY A 10 10.95 -18.27 -7.80
CA GLY A 10 9.96 -19.05 -8.54
C GLY A 10 8.78 -19.59 -7.72
N ILE A 11 8.82 -19.52 -6.38
CA ILE A 11 7.68 -19.89 -5.54
C ILE A 11 6.80 -18.71 -5.13
N PHE A 12 7.12 -17.47 -5.51
CA PHE A 12 6.39 -16.28 -5.05
C PHE A 12 4.90 -16.33 -5.42
N ASP A 13 4.57 -16.74 -6.66
CA ASP A 13 3.17 -16.92 -7.09
C ASP A 13 2.40 -17.94 -6.25
N VAL A 14 3.10 -18.89 -5.61
CA VAL A 14 2.47 -19.95 -4.80
C VAL A 14 2.20 -19.48 -3.37
N VAL A 15 2.99 -18.52 -2.88
CA VAL A 15 2.98 -18.07 -1.47
C VAL A 15 2.47 -16.64 -1.31
N ALA A 16 1.96 -16.03 -2.38
CA ALA A 16 1.52 -14.63 -2.41
C ALA A 16 0.47 -14.29 -1.35
N GLU A 17 -0.41 -15.23 -1.01
CA GLU A 17 -1.46 -15.07 -0.01
C GLU A 17 -1.07 -15.61 1.38
N ASP A 18 0.13 -16.16 1.55
CA ASP A 18 0.59 -16.68 2.84
C ASP A 18 1.24 -15.56 3.65
N ASP A 19 0.54 -15.09 4.68
CA ASP A 19 1.02 -14.04 5.61
C ASP A 19 2.42 -14.35 6.17
N TRP A 20 2.71 -15.63 6.46
CA TRP A 20 4.03 -16.03 6.98
C TRP A 20 5.14 -15.82 5.95
N ALA A 21 4.84 -16.00 4.67
CA ALA A 21 5.80 -15.81 3.59
C ALA A 21 6.24 -14.34 3.49
N HIS A 22 5.32 -13.38 3.68
CA HIS A 22 5.62 -11.94 3.69
C HIS A 22 6.50 -11.49 4.85
N ASP A 23 6.51 -12.24 5.95
CA ASP A 23 7.38 -11.95 7.10
C ASP A 23 8.80 -12.50 6.92
N GLU A 24 8.94 -13.73 6.40
CA GLU A 24 10.23 -14.46 6.40
C GLU A 24 11.00 -14.36 5.07
N ILE A 25 10.31 -14.44 3.93
CA ILE A 25 10.96 -14.48 2.61
C ILE A 25 11.82 -13.22 2.37
N PRO A 26 11.36 -11.99 2.66
CA PRO A 26 12.20 -10.80 2.49
C PRO A 26 13.53 -10.88 3.27
N LEU A 27 13.53 -11.49 4.46
CA LEU A 27 14.73 -11.64 5.28
C LEU A 27 15.72 -12.63 4.66
N VAL A 28 15.20 -13.73 4.10
CA VAL A 28 15.98 -14.77 3.42
C VAL A 28 16.56 -14.23 2.11
N VAL A 29 15.73 -13.60 1.28
CA VAL A 29 16.15 -13.00 0.01
C VAL A 29 17.16 -11.88 0.26
N ALA A 30 16.99 -11.11 1.33
CA ALA A 30 17.97 -10.08 1.69
C ALA A 30 19.35 -10.64 2.03
N ALA A 31 19.47 -11.91 2.44
CA ALA A 31 20.78 -12.55 2.64
C ALA A 31 21.54 -12.75 1.31
N ALA A 32 20.84 -12.83 0.18
CA ALA A 32 21.47 -12.90 -1.15
C ALA A 32 22.07 -11.55 -1.61
N GLY A 33 21.64 -10.44 -0.98
CA GLY A 33 22.19 -9.10 -1.21
C GLY A 33 22.08 -8.65 -2.67
N GLU A 34 23.18 -8.17 -3.24
CA GLU A 34 23.21 -7.56 -4.58
C GLU A 34 22.75 -8.53 -5.69
N ALA A 35 22.97 -9.83 -5.51
CA ALA A 35 22.61 -10.84 -6.50
C ALA A 35 21.10 -11.03 -6.67
N ALA A 36 20.28 -10.56 -5.72
CA ALA A 36 18.82 -10.63 -5.82
C ALA A 36 18.20 -9.42 -6.51
N LEU A 37 18.94 -8.33 -6.71
CA LEU A 37 18.37 -7.07 -7.16
C LEU A 37 17.77 -7.13 -8.58
N ASP A 38 18.52 -7.66 -9.55
CA ASP A 38 18.05 -7.76 -10.93
C ASP A 38 16.98 -8.86 -11.10
N PRO A 39 17.14 -10.08 -10.53
CA PRO A 39 16.08 -11.08 -10.59
C PRO A 39 14.74 -10.62 -9.99
N LEU A 40 14.77 -9.86 -8.88
CA LEU A 40 13.55 -9.29 -8.31
C LEU A 40 12.95 -8.22 -9.21
N LEU A 41 13.76 -7.35 -9.80
CA LEU A 41 13.26 -6.35 -10.75
C LEU A 41 12.66 -7.00 -12.00
N ASP A 42 13.32 -8.03 -12.53
CA ASP A 42 12.81 -8.80 -13.68
C ASP A 42 11.47 -9.45 -13.34
N TYR A 43 11.35 -10.04 -12.14
CA TYR A 43 10.08 -10.59 -11.66
C TYR A 43 8.98 -9.52 -11.56
N VAL A 44 9.31 -8.35 -11.01
CA VAL A 44 8.38 -7.20 -10.88
C VAL A 44 7.87 -6.70 -12.23
N LEU A 45 8.71 -6.73 -13.26
CA LEU A 45 8.36 -6.20 -14.60
C LEU A 45 7.77 -7.24 -15.55
N ASP A 46 7.82 -8.53 -15.19
CA ASP A 46 7.26 -9.60 -16.01
C ASP A 46 5.77 -9.80 -15.73
N LYS A 47 4.96 -9.36 -16.69
CA LYS A 47 3.49 -9.44 -16.66
C LYS A 47 2.91 -10.85 -16.59
N ARG A 48 3.74 -11.88 -16.72
CA ARG A 48 3.31 -13.27 -16.62
C ARG A 48 3.20 -13.74 -15.17
N ASN A 49 3.84 -13.03 -14.24
CA ASN A 49 3.80 -13.34 -12.81
C ASN A 49 2.49 -12.82 -12.20
N ASP A 50 2.13 -13.39 -11.06
CA ASP A 50 0.93 -13.01 -10.33
C ASP A 50 1.05 -11.58 -9.78
N GLU A 51 0.06 -10.73 -10.05
CA GLU A 51 0.02 -9.35 -9.56
C GLU A 51 -0.02 -9.29 -8.03
N PHE A 52 -0.62 -10.28 -7.37
CA PHE A 52 -0.66 -10.40 -5.90
C PHE A 52 0.70 -10.78 -5.31
N ALA A 53 1.60 -11.35 -6.10
CA ALA A 53 2.95 -11.70 -5.67
C ALA A 53 3.96 -10.55 -5.86
N ILE A 54 3.63 -9.54 -6.67
CA ILE A 54 4.51 -8.38 -6.91
C ILE A 54 4.86 -7.61 -5.64
N PRO A 55 3.93 -7.34 -4.70
CA PRO A 55 4.24 -6.71 -3.41
C PRO A 55 5.36 -7.45 -2.65
N LEU A 56 5.36 -8.78 -2.65
CA LEU A 56 6.40 -9.58 -1.99
C LEU A 56 7.79 -9.34 -2.60
N ALA A 57 7.88 -9.30 -3.94
CA ALA A 57 9.14 -9.04 -4.63
C ALA A 57 9.65 -7.60 -4.39
N LEU A 58 8.75 -6.63 -4.38
CA LEU A 58 9.04 -5.24 -4.02
C LEU A 58 9.51 -5.10 -2.57
N GLN A 59 8.86 -5.77 -1.63
CA GLN A 59 9.26 -5.81 -0.23
C GLN A 59 10.65 -6.44 -0.05
N CYS A 60 10.98 -7.50 -0.82
CA CYS A 60 12.33 -8.08 -0.82
C CYS A 60 13.40 -7.06 -1.24
N LEU A 61 13.12 -6.21 -2.26
CA LEU A 61 14.03 -5.13 -2.66
C LEU A 61 14.23 -4.11 -1.53
N VAL A 62 13.15 -3.70 -0.88
CA VAL A 62 13.21 -2.75 0.25
C VAL A 62 13.97 -3.32 1.44
N GLU A 63 13.76 -4.60 1.77
CA GLU A 63 14.47 -5.26 2.87
C GLU A 63 15.98 -5.36 2.59
N ILE A 64 16.38 -5.62 1.34
CA ILE A 64 17.81 -5.53 0.94
C ILE A 64 18.35 -4.11 1.20
N GLY A 65 17.60 -3.07 0.82
CA GLY A 65 18.01 -1.67 0.99
C GLY A 65 18.13 -1.25 2.45
N ASN A 66 17.27 -1.78 3.33
CA ASN A 66 17.28 -1.53 4.77
C ASN A 66 18.45 -2.24 5.47
N ARG A 67 18.71 -3.51 5.12
CA ARG A 67 19.77 -4.32 5.74
C ARG A 67 21.16 -3.95 5.24
N HIS A 68 21.30 -3.63 3.97
CA HIS A 68 22.59 -3.42 3.33
C HIS A 68 22.77 -1.96 2.94
N ARG A 69 23.39 -1.16 3.82
CA ARG A 69 23.63 0.28 3.59
C ARG A 69 24.28 0.60 2.23
N LYS A 70 25.15 -0.28 1.72
CA LYS A 70 25.79 -0.14 0.40
C LYS A 70 24.83 -0.37 -0.78
N LEU A 71 23.82 -1.20 -0.58
CA LEU A 71 22.86 -1.58 -1.62
C LEU A 71 21.60 -0.71 -1.63
N ARG A 72 21.39 0.14 -0.61
CA ARG A 72 20.29 1.11 -0.57
C ARG A 72 20.16 1.91 -1.87
N LYS A 73 21.26 2.49 -2.37
CA LYS A 73 21.25 3.26 -3.61
C LYS A 73 20.91 2.38 -4.84
N PRO A 74 21.58 1.23 -5.05
CA PRO A 74 21.20 0.26 -6.09
C PRO A 74 19.73 -0.20 -6.07
N VAL A 75 19.13 -0.34 -4.89
CA VAL A 75 17.69 -0.66 -4.72
C VAL A 75 16.83 0.49 -5.22
N ILE A 76 17.10 1.71 -4.76
CA ILE A 76 16.35 2.91 -5.18
C ILE A 76 16.46 3.10 -6.70
N GLU A 77 17.64 2.87 -7.29
CA GLU A 77 17.83 2.96 -8.74
C GLU A 77 16.94 1.96 -9.51
N ARG A 78 16.72 0.76 -8.96
CA ARG A 78 15.85 -0.27 -9.58
C ARG A 78 14.38 0.02 -9.40
N LEU A 79 13.97 0.52 -8.24
CA LEU A 79 12.59 1.01 -8.03
C LEU A 79 12.29 2.19 -8.96
N VAL A 80 13.22 3.15 -9.10
CA VAL A 80 13.07 4.25 -10.06
C VAL A 80 13.08 3.75 -11.51
N TYR A 81 13.89 2.74 -11.82
CA TYR A 81 13.86 2.10 -13.14
C TYR A 81 12.49 1.48 -13.41
N GLY A 82 11.96 0.67 -12.48
CA GLY A 82 10.64 0.06 -12.57
C GLY A 82 9.55 1.12 -12.74
N LEU A 83 9.58 2.19 -11.95
CA LEU A 83 8.62 3.31 -12.08
C LEU A 83 8.57 3.89 -13.50
N LYS A 84 9.73 3.97 -14.18
CA LYS A 84 9.86 4.53 -15.53
C LYS A 84 9.60 3.53 -16.66
N HIS A 85 9.79 2.24 -16.42
CA HIS A 85 9.74 1.19 -17.45
C HIS A 85 8.61 0.17 -17.25
N THR A 86 7.76 0.40 -16.25
CA THR A 86 6.43 -0.20 -16.14
C THR A 86 5.64 0.05 -17.42
N ALA A 87 4.79 -0.90 -17.77
CA ALA A 87 4.00 -0.80 -18.97
C ALA A 87 3.02 0.38 -18.91
N VAL A 88 2.63 0.86 -20.10
CA VAL A 88 1.65 1.92 -20.25
C VAL A 88 0.35 1.53 -19.55
N ARG A 89 -0.17 2.45 -18.70
CA ARG A 89 -1.40 2.29 -17.89
C ARG A 89 -1.34 1.24 -16.77
N ASP A 90 -0.15 0.86 -16.33
CA ASP A 90 0.00 0.04 -15.13
C ASP A 90 0.03 0.90 -13.86
N TYR A 91 -1.13 1.47 -13.53
CA TYR A 91 -1.28 2.44 -12.43
C TYR A 91 -0.99 1.81 -11.07
N GLY A 92 -1.45 0.57 -10.87
CA GLY A 92 -1.30 -0.18 -9.63
C GLY A 92 0.16 -0.47 -9.32
N LEU A 93 0.91 -1.02 -10.28
CA LEU A 93 2.34 -1.30 -10.08
C LEU A 93 3.14 -0.02 -9.80
N ARG A 94 2.82 1.09 -10.48
CA ARG A 94 3.46 2.37 -10.17
C ARG A 94 3.10 2.89 -8.78
N GLY A 95 1.86 2.70 -8.34
CA GLY A 95 1.42 2.97 -6.97
C GLY A 95 2.23 2.18 -5.94
N LEU A 96 2.40 0.87 -6.15
CA LEU A 96 3.22 0.00 -5.30
C LEU A 96 4.70 0.43 -5.25
N ILE A 97 5.30 0.74 -6.40
CA ILE A 97 6.68 1.20 -6.47
C ILE A 97 6.86 2.55 -5.75
N VAL A 98 5.90 3.47 -5.87
CA VAL A 98 5.89 4.74 -5.11
C VAL A 98 5.82 4.46 -3.61
N ALA A 99 4.96 3.52 -3.17
CA ALA A 99 4.85 3.12 -1.76
C ALA A 99 6.21 2.67 -1.20
N GLU A 100 6.94 1.83 -1.94
CA GLU A 100 8.25 1.35 -1.52
C GLU A 100 9.32 2.44 -1.47
N LEU A 101 9.32 3.35 -2.44
CA LEU A 101 10.23 4.51 -2.43
C LEU A 101 9.96 5.42 -1.22
N VAL A 102 8.69 5.57 -0.83
CA VAL A 102 8.28 6.31 0.38
C VAL A 102 8.69 5.56 1.65
N SER A 103 8.46 4.25 1.72
CA SER A 103 8.90 3.39 2.83
C SER A 103 10.40 3.49 3.08
N LEU A 104 11.19 3.50 2.01
CA LEU A 104 12.64 3.72 2.09
C LEU A 104 13.03 5.16 2.45
N ARG A 105 12.13 6.14 2.41
CA ARG A 105 12.44 7.58 2.46
C ARG A 105 13.45 8.01 1.39
N ALA A 106 13.27 7.53 0.16
CA ALA A 106 14.12 7.83 -0.99
C ALA A 106 13.86 9.24 -1.56
N VAL A 107 14.30 10.29 -0.84
CA VAL A 107 14.11 11.71 -1.25
C VAL A 107 14.71 11.99 -2.63
N GLU A 108 15.78 11.28 -2.99
CA GLU A 108 16.43 11.35 -4.30
C GLU A 108 15.54 10.87 -5.46
N ALA A 109 14.52 10.04 -5.20
CA ALA A 109 13.60 9.52 -6.21
C ALA A 109 12.45 10.50 -6.54
N MET A 110 12.28 11.56 -5.76
CA MET A 110 11.18 12.52 -5.90
C MET A 110 11.03 13.16 -7.28
N PRO A 111 12.09 13.45 -8.05
CA PRO A 111 11.92 13.89 -9.44
C PRO A 111 11.18 12.88 -10.32
N ALA A 112 11.43 11.57 -10.14
CA ALA A 112 10.75 10.52 -10.89
C ALA A 112 9.30 10.34 -10.40
N ILE A 113 9.08 10.39 -9.08
CA ILE A 113 7.74 10.30 -8.49
C ILE A 113 6.85 11.45 -8.98
N ARG A 114 7.34 12.69 -8.92
CA ARG A 114 6.62 13.87 -9.43
C ARG A 114 6.26 13.75 -10.91
N ALA A 115 7.18 13.22 -11.73
CA ALA A 115 6.90 12.98 -13.15
C ALA A 115 5.79 11.95 -13.34
N ALA A 116 5.81 10.84 -12.60
CA ALA A 116 4.78 9.80 -12.68
C ALA A 116 3.38 10.31 -12.28
N PHE A 117 3.30 11.13 -11.22
CA PHE A 117 2.04 11.80 -10.84
C PHE A 117 1.58 12.83 -11.86
N ALA A 118 2.50 13.58 -12.48
CA ALA A 118 2.18 14.57 -13.51
C ALA A 118 1.65 13.94 -14.81
N GLU A 119 2.03 12.70 -15.10
CA GLU A 119 1.52 11.90 -16.21
C GLU A 119 0.18 11.22 -15.89
N ASP A 120 -0.40 11.46 -14.71
CA ASP A 120 -1.62 10.83 -14.20
C ASP A 120 -1.56 9.30 -14.28
N GLN A 121 -0.39 8.75 -13.92
CA GLN A 121 -0.02 7.38 -14.16
C GLN A 121 0.21 6.55 -12.89
N VAL A 122 -0.14 7.10 -11.73
CA VAL A 122 0.04 6.45 -10.42
C VAL A 122 -1.33 6.24 -9.80
N ASP A 123 -1.61 5.01 -9.39
CA ASP A 123 -2.73 4.76 -8.48
C ASP A 123 -2.39 5.34 -7.10
N TRP A 124 -2.89 6.55 -6.86
CA TRP A 124 -2.69 7.26 -5.62
C TRP A 124 -3.43 6.61 -4.44
N THR A 125 -4.35 5.68 -4.67
CA THR A 125 -5.08 5.01 -3.58
C THR A 125 -4.17 4.13 -2.73
N VAL A 126 -3.02 3.72 -3.27
CA VAL A 126 -2.01 2.90 -2.59
C VAL A 126 -1.22 3.72 -1.55
N SER A 127 -0.77 4.93 -1.91
CA SER A 127 0.19 5.71 -1.11
C SER A 127 -0.28 7.12 -0.71
N GLY A 128 -1.50 7.48 -1.08
CA GLY A 128 -1.96 8.87 -1.10
C GLY A 128 -1.51 9.60 -2.36
N ASP A 129 -2.00 10.83 -2.52
CA ASP A 129 -1.63 11.68 -3.66
C ASP A 129 -0.21 12.25 -3.52
N LEU A 130 0.21 13.04 -4.51
CA LEU A 130 1.54 13.65 -4.51
C LEU A 130 1.81 14.51 -3.27
N GLU A 131 0.81 15.23 -2.74
CA GLU A 131 1.02 16.05 -1.55
C GLU A 131 1.19 15.20 -0.28
N ASP A 132 0.46 14.08 -0.15
CA ASP A 132 0.67 13.12 0.93
C ASP A 132 2.08 12.51 0.86
N VAL A 133 2.54 12.16 -0.34
CA VAL A 133 3.91 11.67 -0.56
C VAL A 133 4.94 12.74 -0.18
N GLU A 134 4.78 13.99 -0.63
CA GLU A 134 5.71 15.08 -0.28
C GLU A 134 5.74 15.38 1.23
N LEU A 135 4.59 15.29 1.91
CA LEU A 135 4.49 15.43 3.36
C LEU A 135 5.22 14.27 4.08
N GLY A 136 4.96 13.03 3.67
CA GLY A 136 5.61 11.84 4.23
C GLY A 136 7.13 11.84 4.06
N MET A 137 7.61 12.42 2.96
CA MET A 137 9.04 12.57 2.64
C MET A 137 9.68 13.82 3.27
N GLY A 138 8.92 14.64 3.99
CA GLY A 138 9.41 15.86 4.66
C GLY A 138 9.77 17.00 3.72
N LEU A 139 9.28 16.98 2.48
CA LEU A 139 9.50 18.01 1.47
C LEU A 139 8.41 19.09 1.45
N ARG A 140 7.30 18.80 2.14
CA ARG A 140 6.16 19.69 2.34
C ARG A 140 5.83 19.73 3.82
N THR A 141 5.35 20.87 4.31
CA THR A 141 4.99 21.07 5.72
C THR A 141 3.49 21.12 5.97
N LYS A 142 2.72 21.54 4.96
CA LYS A 142 1.26 21.57 4.98
C LYS A 142 0.71 21.29 3.59
N ARG A 143 -0.50 20.75 3.55
CA ARG A 143 -1.25 20.54 2.33
C ARG A 143 -1.89 21.84 1.84
N ASP A 144 -1.91 22.04 0.53
CA ASP A 144 -2.50 23.23 -0.13
C ASP A 144 -3.86 22.91 -0.78
N THR A 145 -4.04 21.70 -1.31
CA THR A 145 -5.29 21.26 -1.95
C THR A 145 -6.18 20.44 -1.00
N PRO A 146 -7.51 20.38 -1.19
CA PRO A 146 -8.33 19.41 -0.46
C PRO A 146 -7.85 17.97 -0.72
N ARG A 147 -7.94 17.10 0.28
CA ARG A 147 -7.66 15.67 0.05
C ARG A 147 -8.62 15.11 -0.99
N PRO A 148 -8.13 14.32 -1.97
CA PRO A 148 -8.97 13.58 -2.87
C PRO A 148 -9.97 12.68 -2.12
N SER A 149 -11.19 12.59 -2.63
CA SER A 149 -12.22 11.72 -2.07
C SER A 149 -12.11 10.33 -2.68
N TYR A 150 -11.71 9.34 -1.89
CA TYR A 150 -11.73 7.93 -2.32
C TYR A 150 -13.11 7.47 -2.79
N LYS A 151 -14.18 7.99 -2.19
CA LYS A 151 -15.57 7.65 -2.55
C LYS A 151 -15.98 8.12 -3.95
N ALA A 152 -15.42 9.24 -4.41
CA ALA A 152 -15.76 9.78 -5.72
C ALA A 152 -15.12 8.97 -6.87
N VAL A 153 -14.01 8.27 -6.60
CA VAL A 153 -13.33 7.43 -7.61
C VAL A 153 -14.04 6.10 -7.84
N GLN A 154 -14.69 5.55 -6.80
CA GLN A 154 -15.47 4.31 -6.92
C GLN A 154 -16.72 4.48 -7.79
N GLU A 155 -17.29 5.70 -7.88
CA GLU A 155 -18.45 5.97 -8.73
C GLU A 155 -18.11 5.93 -10.23
N ASP A 156 -16.86 6.18 -10.62
CA ASP A 156 -16.39 6.13 -12.02
C ASP A 156 -15.95 4.71 -12.46
N ALA A 157 -15.74 3.79 -11.52
CA ALA A 157 -15.29 2.41 -11.77
C ALA A 157 -16.42 1.36 -11.62
N ALA A 158 -17.66 1.81 -11.39
CA ALA A 158 -18.81 0.94 -11.26
C ALA A 158 -19.39 0.59 -12.64
N ASP A 159 -18.72 -0.31 -13.36
CA ASP A 159 -19.38 -1.17 -14.36
C ASP A 159 -18.70 -2.55 -14.32
N GLU A 160 -19.53 -3.58 -14.16
CA GLU A 160 -19.24 -5.02 -14.09
C GLU A 160 -18.85 -5.62 -12.73
N ASP A 161 -19.70 -5.46 -11.71
CA ASP A 161 -20.05 -6.57 -10.82
C ASP A 161 -21.53 -6.48 -10.42
N ASP A 162 -22.31 -7.46 -10.89
CA ASP A 162 -23.74 -7.65 -10.61
C ASP A 162 -23.94 -8.19 -9.18
N ASP A 163 -23.57 -7.39 -8.18
CA ASP A 163 -24.02 -7.58 -6.81
C ASP A 163 -25.22 -6.66 -6.55
N ASN A 164 -26.35 -7.00 -7.18
CA ASN A 164 -27.65 -6.43 -6.82
C ASN A 164 -28.14 -7.01 -5.49
N GLU A 165 -27.35 -6.88 -4.42
CA GLU A 165 -27.87 -6.94 -3.06
C GLU A 165 -28.39 -5.54 -2.69
N PRO A 166 -29.68 -5.41 -2.32
CA PRO A 166 -30.23 -4.12 -1.95
C PRO A 166 -29.45 -3.59 -0.74
N LEU A 167 -28.81 -2.44 -0.92
CA LEU A 167 -28.19 -1.66 0.15
C LEU A 167 -29.20 -1.54 1.30
N VAL A 168 -28.95 -2.26 2.39
CA VAL A 168 -29.79 -2.19 3.57
C VAL A 168 -29.70 -0.76 4.10
N GLU A 169 -30.76 0.03 3.92
CA GLU A 169 -30.87 1.37 4.49
C GLU A 169 -30.55 1.28 5.98
N GLN A 170 -29.44 1.89 6.38
CA GLN A 170 -29.07 1.95 7.79
C GLN A 170 -30.20 2.68 8.52
N VAL A 171 -30.94 1.96 9.35
CA VAL A 171 -32.00 2.53 10.19
C VAL A 171 -31.35 3.58 11.10
N ILE A 172 -31.48 4.85 10.74
CA ILE A 172 -31.11 5.96 11.60
C ILE A 172 -32.08 5.92 12.77
N ARG A 173 -31.61 5.45 13.93
CA ARG A 173 -32.39 5.59 15.18
C ARG A 173 -32.63 7.07 15.40
N ALA A 174 -33.88 7.52 15.18
CA ALA A 174 -34.32 8.88 15.45
C ALA A 174 -34.26 9.23 16.95
N GLU A 175 -34.18 8.22 17.81
CA GLU A 175 -34.07 8.41 19.25
C GLU A 175 -32.66 8.86 19.65
N PRO A 176 -32.55 9.93 20.47
CA PRO A 176 -31.27 10.37 20.99
C PRO A 176 -30.60 9.24 21.79
N LYS A 177 -29.35 8.92 21.44
CA LYS A 177 -28.54 7.95 22.19
C LYS A 177 -28.30 8.49 23.59
N ILE A 178 -28.91 7.86 24.59
CA ILE A 178 -28.68 8.20 26.00
C ILE A 178 -27.21 7.98 26.37
N GLY A 179 -26.58 8.99 26.96
CA GLY A 179 -25.19 8.93 27.39
C GLY A 179 -25.00 7.99 28.58
N ARG A 180 -23.92 7.20 28.60
CA ARG A 180 -23.58 6.25 29.71
C ARG A 180 -23.68 6.88 31.12
N ASN A 181 -23.38 8.16 31.25
CA ASN A 181 -23.35 8.87 32.53
C ASN A 181 -24.64 9.65 32.84
N GLU A 182 -25.60 9.70 31.93
CA GLU A 182 -26.87 10.41 32.10
C GLU A 182 -27.80 9.68 33.08
N PRO A 183 -28.79 10.37 33.67
CA PRO A 183 -29.82 9.75 34.49
C PRO A 183 -30.55 8.65 33.72
N CYS A 184 -30.72 7.49 34.34
CA CYS A 184 -31.38 6.35 33.71
C CYS A 184 -32.89 6.62 33.55
N PRO A 185 -33.49 6.42 32.36
CA PRO A 185 -34.88 6.76 32.07
C PRO A 185 -35.89 5.83 32.76
N CYS A 186 -35.44 4.74 33.40
CA CYS A 186 -36.29 3.85 34.18
C CYS A 186 -36.70 4.42 35.55
N GLY A 187 -36.31 5.66 35.87
CA GLY A 187 -36.67 6.33 37.13
C GLY A 187 -35.88 5.87 38.35
N SER A 188 -34.79 5.11 38.18
CA SER A 188 -34.00 4.56 39.31
C SER A 188 -33.14 5.59 40.05
N GLY A 189 -32.99 6.81 39.51
CA GLY A 189 -32.07 7.83 40.03
C GLY A 189 -30.57 7.50 39.83
N LYS A 190 -30.23 6.38 39.18
CA LYS A 190 -28.83 5.97 38.90
C LYS A 190 -28.40 6.43 37.50
N LYS A 191 -27.08 6.50 37.27
CA LYS A 191 -26.51 6.69 35.92
C LYS A 191 -26.85 5.50 35.02
N TYR A 192 -27.10 5.73 33.73
CA TYR A 192 -27.51 4.69 32.76
C TYR A 192 -26.57 3.47 32.78
N LYS A 193 -25.24 3.69 32.81
CA LYS A 193 -24.20 2.65 32.93
C LYS A 193 -24.22 1.80 34.21
N LYS A 194 -24.95 2.22 35.24
CA LYS A 194 -25.06 1.52 36.54
C LYS A 194 -26.47 0.96 36.75
N CYS A 195 -27.32 0.99 35.72
CA CYS A 195 -28.73 0.61 35.82
C CYS A 195 -29.18 -0.27 34.65
N CYS A 196 -29.48 0.32 33.49
CA CYS A 196 -30.09 -0.40 32.36
C CYS A 196 -29.09 -0.74 31.24
N MET A 197 -27.82 -0.37 31.41
CA MET A 197 -26.75 -0.73 30.50
C MET A 197 -25.79 -1.67 31.25
N PRO A 198 -26.00 -3.00 31.19
CA PRO A 198 -25.12 -3.99 31.80
C PRO A 198 -23.69 -3.92 31.23
#